data_AF-C8VXI3-F1
#
_entry.id   AF-C8VXI3-F1
#
_cell.length_a   1.000
_cell.length_b   1.000
_cell.length_c   1.000
_cell.angle_alpha   90.00
_cell.angle_beta   90.00
_cell.angle_gamma   90.00
#
_symmetry.space_group_name_H-M   'P 1'
#
loop_
_entity.id
_entity.type
_entity.pdbx_description
1 polymer ?
#
loop_
_entity_poly.entity_id
_entity_poly.type
_entity_poly.pdbx_seq_one_letter_code
_entity_poly.pdbx_strand_id
1 'polypeptide(L)'
;MSVQSFLKAAQYLYDNNFYDGAFCLVCVASDASAQIQYPSLKVGERYKKFISTNFRRICGKGFPGVSADFIKIKVNANVKNLKLDENGYAGIEDIIYHVIRCGLVHDCATDQSIKFIDSTIIGNWEKGLFFLPKSLIMGLIDAIQNSMSREELE
;
A
#
# COMPACT_ATOMS: atom_id res chain seq x y z
N MET A 1 0.71 11.85 17.77
CA MET A 1 1.77 10.93 17.30
C MET A 1 1.96 11.24 15.83
N SER A 2 3.14 11.72 15.44
CA SER A 2 3.32 12.34 14.12
C SER A 2 3.43 11.30 13.00
N VAL A 3 3.02 11.67 11.78
CA VAL A 3 3.19 10.82 10.59
C VAL A 3 4.67 10.45 10.42
N GLN A 4 5.57 11.40 10.71
CA GLN A 4 7.01 11.20 10.66
C GLN A 4 7.51 10.09 11.61
N SER A 5 6.89 9.94 12.78
CA SER A 5 7.25 8.89 13.73
C SER A 5 6.95 7.50 13.17
N PHE A 6 5.81 7.34 12.49
CA PHE A 6 5.46 6.09 11.80
C PHE A 6 6.39 5.80 10.64
N LEU A 7 6.77 6.81 9.84
CA LEU A 7 7.71 6.64 8.73
C LEU A 7 9.11 6.21 9.21
N LYS A 8 9.61 6.81 10.29
CA LYS A 8 10.91 6.43 10.87
C LYS A 8 10.89 5.00 11.40
N ALA A 9 9.83 4.62 12.10
CA ALA A 9 9.67 3.27 12.61
C ALA A 9 9.51 2.24 11.47
N ALA A 10 8.78 2.59 10.42
CA ALA A 10 8.66 1.77 9.21
C ALA A 10 10.01 1.55 8.54
N GLN A 11 10.80 2.61 8.36
CA GLN A 11 12.14 2.52 7.79
C GLN A 11 13.04 1.62 8.64
N TYR A 12 13.02 1.80 9.96
CA TYR A 12 13.80 0.96 10.88
C TYR A 12 13.43 -0.53 10.74
N LEU A 13 12.13 -0.85 10.69
CA LEU A 13 11.68 -2.23 10.50
C LEU A 13 12.06 -2.78 9.13
N TYR A 14 11.98 -1.95 8.08
CA TYR A 14 12.39 -2.33 6.73
C TYR A 14 13.87 -2.69 6.68
N ASP A 15 14.73 -1.86 7.27
CA ASP A 15 16.19 -2.05 7.30
C ASP A 15 16.58 -3.31 8.10
N ASN A 16 15.74 -3.72 9.05
CA ASN A 16 15.90 -4.95 9.85
C ASN A 16 15.17 -6.18 9.27
N ASN A 17 14.67 -6.12 8.03
CA ASN A 17 13.92 -7.19 7.34
C ASN A 17 12.56 -7.56 7.97
N PHE A 18 12.00 -6.72 8.83
CA PHE A 18 10.65 -6.88 9.38
C PHE A 18 9.61 -6.23 8.47
N TYR A 19 9.43 -6.79 7.28
CA TYR A 19 8.62 -6.18 6.21
C TYR A 19 7.13 -6.05 6.55
N ASP A 20 6.53 -7.04 7.21
CA ASP A 20 5.11 -7.00 7.59
C ASP A 20 4.83 -5.83 8.56
N GLY A 21 5.69 -5.68 9.57
CA GLY A 21 5.61 -4.58 10.53
C GLY A 21 5.91 -3.23 9.89
N ALA A 22 6.94 -3.16 9.04
CA ALA A 22 7.28 -1.95 8.30
C ALA A 22 6.10 -1.46 7.46
N PHE A 23 5.46 -2.39 6.75
CA PHE A 23 4.34 -2.08 5.87
C PHE A 23 3.08 -1.67 6.65
N CYS A 24 2.78 -2.33 7.77
CA CYS A 24 1.68 -1.94 8.66
C CYS A 24 1.81 -0.48 9.10
N LEU A 25 3.01 -0.06 9.54
CA LEU A 25 3.28 1.32 9.93
C LEU A 25 3.11 2.30 8.76
N VAL A 26 3.55 1.92 7.56
CA VAL A 26 3.35 2.75 6.35
C VAL A 26 1.88 2.87 5.97
N CYS A 27 1.07 1.84 6.17
CA CYS A 27 -0.38 1.92 5.93
C CYS A 27 -1.07 2.86 6.92
N VAL A 28 -0.67 2.84 8.19
CA VAL A 28 -1.16 3.79 9.20
C VAL A 28 -0.75 5.22 8.82
N ALA A 29 0.52 5.42 8.44
CA ALA A 29 1.01 6.70 7.97
C ALA A 29 0.27 7.19 6.71
N SER A 30 -0.01 6.28 5.76
CA SER A 30 -0.76 6.59 4.53
C SER A 30 -2.20 7.00 4.84
N ASP A 31 -2.88 6.34 5.78
CA ASP A 31 -4.25 6.73 6.15
C ASP A 31 -4.28 8.08 6.87
N ALA A 32 -3.32 8.34 7.76
CA ALA A 32 -3.18 9.65 8.39
C ALA A 32 -2.94 10.76 7.36
N SER A 33 -2.06 10.49 6.38
CA SER A 33 -1.77 11.41 5.27
C SER A 33 -3.01 11.68 4.41
N ALA A 34 -3.75 10.63 4.08
CA ALA A 34 -4.99 10.72 3.32
C ALA A 34 -6.09 11.48 4.09
N GLN A 35 -6.14 11.34 5.42
CA GLN A 35 -7.06 12.09 6.27
C GLN A 35 -6.77 13.59 6.29
N ILE A 36 -5.49 13.96 6.29
CA ILE A 36 -5.05 15.37 6.26
C ILE A 36 -5.37 16.00 4.89
N GLN A 37 -5.06 15.31 3.79
CA GLN A 37 -5.25 15.85 2.43
C GLN A 37 -6.71 15.81 1.95
N TYR A 38 -7.50 14.82 2.39
CA TYR A 38 -8.87 14.61 1.93
C TYR A 38 -9.86 14.42 3.10
N PRO A 39 -10.00 15.41 4.00
CA PRO A 39 -10.81 15.27 5.23
C PRO A 39 -12.31 15.09 4.95
N SER A 40 -12.78 15.53 3.78
CA SER A 40 -14.19 15.45 3.38
C SER A 40 -14.61 14.08 2.83
N LEU A 41 -13.66 13.21 2.51
CA LEU A 41 -13.93 11.90 1.92
C LEU A 41 -14.03 10.79 2.97
N LYS A 42 -14.79 9.74 2.68
CA LYS A 42 -14.87 8.55 3.54
C LYS A 42 -13.51 7.86 3.60
N VAL A 43 -13.25 7.16 4.71
CA VAL A 43 -11.97 6.50 5.03
C VAL A 43 -11.41 5.64 3.88
N GLY A 44 -12.25 4.84 3.22
CA GLY A 44 -11.80 4.03 2.08
C GLY A 44 -11.56 4.83 0.81
N GLU A 45 -12.36 5.87 0.57
CA GLU A 45 -12.26 6.72 -0.62
C GLU A 45 -11.03 7.63 -0.55
N ARG A 46 -10.77 8.25 0.61
CA ARG A 46 -9.56 9.07 0.82
C ARG A 46 -8.29 8.27 0.63
N TYR A 47 -8.24 7.04 1.14
CA TYR A 47 -7.05 6.19 1.05
C TYR A 47 -6.79 5.80 -0.40
N LYS A 48 -7.82 5.31 -1.11
CA LYS A 48 -7.71 4.97 -2.53
C LYS A 48 -7.29 6.17 -3.37
N LYS A 49 -7.87 7.34 -3.10
CA LYS A 49 -7.52 8.60 -3.76
C LYS A 49 -6.08 9.02 -3.53
N PHE A 50 -5.56 8.85 -2.31
CA PHE A 50 -4.17 9.12 -2.00
C PHE A 50 -3.22 8.21 -2.79
N ILE A 51 -3.51 6.90 -2.81
CA ILE A 51 -2.71 5.92 -3.55
C ILE A 51 -2.75 6.21 -5.06
N SER A 52 -3.92 6.46 -5.63
CA SER A 52 -4.05 6.73 -7.07
C SER A 52 -3.38 8.04 -7.48
N THR A 53 -3.51 9.10 -6.68
CA THR A 53 -2.87 10.41 -6.95
C THR A 53 -1.35 10.31 -6.91
N ASN A 54 -0.80 9.49 -6.01
CA ASN A 54 0.64 9.33 -5.83
C ASN A 54 1.19 8.07 -6.52
N PHE A 55 0.40 7.38 -7.34
CA PHE A 55 0.75 6.04 -7.83
C PHE A 55 2.04 6.03 -8.65
N ARG A 56 2.22 7.01 -9.54
CA ARG A 56 3.45 7.17 -10.33
C ARG A 56 4.70 7.28 -9.47
N ARG A 57 4.60 8.01 -8.34
CA ARG A 57 5.69 8.18 -7.38
C ARG A 57 5.94 6.89 -6.60
N ILE A 58 4.87 6.22 -6.18
CA ILE A 58 4.94 4.90 -5.56
C ILE A 58 5.67 3.93 -6.51
N CYS A 59 5.35 3.92 -7.80
CA CYS A 59 6.03 3.09 -8.79
C CYS A 59 7.53 3.37 -8.88
N GLY A 60 7.94 4.64 -8.88
CA GLY A 60 9.34 5.03 -9.04
C GLY A 60 10.31 4.37 -8.06
N LYS A 61 9.89 4.15 -6.81
CA LYS A 61 10.69 3.45 -5.78
C LYS A 61 10.11 2.10 -5.36
N GLY A 62 8.84 1.87 -5.60
CA GLY A 62 8.08 0.70 -5.18
C GLY A 62 8.10 -0.45 -6.18
N PHE A 63 8.13 -0.14 -7.46
CA PHE A 63 8.13 -1.10 -8.56
C PHE A 63 9.26 -0.76 -9.54
N PRO A 64 10.52 -1.16 -9.24
CA PRO A 64 11.66 -0.88 -10.10
C PRO A 64 11.39 -1.33 -11.55
N GLY A 65 11.52 -0.38 -12.49
CA GLY A 65 11.28 -0.62 -13.92
C GLY A 65 9.82 -0.42 -14.39
N VAL A 66 8.90 -0.08 -13.50
CA VAL A 66 7.50 0.20 -13.84
C VAL A 66 7.22 1.70 -13.67
N SER A 67 6.67 2.32 -14.71
CA SER A 67 6.20 3.70 -14.68
C SER A 67 4.75 3.71 -15.17
N ALA A 68 3.81 3.76 -14.24
CA ALA A 68 2.38 3.79 -14.55
C ALA A 68 1.68 4.80 -13.65
N ASP A 69 0.65 5.45 -14.19
CA ASP A 69 -0.24 6.32 -13.41
C ASP A 69 -1.41 5.51 -12.81
N PHE A 70 -1.71 4.34 -13.38
CA PHE A 70 -2.74 3.41 -12.89
C PHE A 70 -2.49 1.98 -13.39
N ILE A 71 -2.76 0.98 -12.57
CA ILE A 71 -2.63 -0.44 -12.92
C ILE A 71 -3.87 -1.21 -12.46
N LYS A 72 -4.40 -2.05 -13.36
CA LYS A 72 -5.38 -3.09 -13.05
C LYS A 72 -4.73 -4.46 -13.07
N ILE A 73 -5.01 -5.25 -12.04
CA ILE A 73 -4.51 -6.62 -11.90
C ILE A 73 -5.70 -7.56 -12.01
N LYS A 74 -5.52 -8.63 -12.79
CA LYS A 74 -6.49 -9.72 -12.83
C LYS A 74 -6.43 -10.51 -11.54
N VAL A 75 -7.56 -10.63 -10.85
CA VAL A 75 -7.64 -11.34 -9.57
C VAL A 75 -8.21 -12.72 -9.84
N ASN A 76 -7.36 -13.74 -9.70
CA ASN A 76 -7.74 -15.14 -9.91
C ASN A 76 -8.00 -15.88 -8.58
N ALA A 77 -8.17 -15.14 -7.48
CA ALA A 77 -8.42 -15.68 -6.13
C ALA A 77 -9.72 -15.09 -5.54
N ASN A 78 -10.41 -15.86 -4.70
CA ASN A 78 -11.61 -15.38 -4.01
C ASN A 78 -11.20 -14.53 -2.80
N VAL A 79 -10.85 -13.27 -3.06
CA VAL A 79 -10.47 -12.30 -2.03
C VAL A 79 -11.74 -11.68 -1.47
N LYS A 80 -11.99 -11.93 -0.18
CA LYS A 80 -13.19 -11.42 0.50
C LYS A 80 -13.25 -9.89 0.39
N ASN A 81 -14.43 -9.38 0.01
CA ASN A 81 -14.75 -7.95 -0.14
C ASN A 81 -14.06 -7.20 -1.29
N LEU A 82 -13.18 -7.80 -2.10
CA LEU A 82 -12.55 -7.10 -3.23
C LEU A 82 -13.55 -6.89 -4.36
N LYS A 83 -13.78 -5.62 -4.74
CA LYS A 83 -14.62 -5.30 -5.90
C LYS A 83 -13.83 -5.56 -7.18
N LEU A 84 -14.30 -6.51 -7.97
CA LEU A 84 -13.78 -6.79 -9.31
C LEU A 84 -14.65 -6.09 -10.36
N ASP A 85 -14.04 -5.71 -11.47
CA ASP A 85 -14.80 -5.34 -12.67
C ASP A 85 -15.41 -6.57 -13.35
N GLU A 86 -16.24 -6.33 -14.37
CA GLU A 86 -16.95 -7.37 -15.13
C GLU A 86 -16.00 -8.42 -15.75
N ASN A 87 -14.72 -8.08 -15.92
CA ASN A 87 -13.69 -8.93 -16.49
C ASN A 87 -12.76 -9.56 -15.43
N GLY A 88 -13.05 -9.38 -14.14
CA GLY A 88 -12.28 -9.95 -13.03
C GLY A 88 -11.01 -9.17 -12.66
N TYR A 89 -10.92 -7.88 -13.02
CA TYR A 89 -9.78 -7.03 -12.66
C TYR A 89 -10.09 -6.13 -11.46
N ALA A 90 -9.08 -5.86 -10.64
CA ALA A 90 -9.13 -4.87 -9.56
C ALA A 90 -8.04 -3.82 -9.75
N GLY A 91 -8.34 -2.58 -9.36
CA GLY A 91 -7.34 -1.51 -9.27
C GLY A 91 -6.32 -1.82 -8.17
N ILE A 92 -5.07 -1.45 -8.39
CA ILE A 92 -4.01 -1.60 -7.38
C ILE A 92 -4.35 -0.87 -6.07
N GLU A 93 -5.06 0.26 -6.12
CA GLU A 93 -5.55 1.00 -4.96
C GLU A 93 -6.61 0.23 -4.18
N ASP A 94 -7.47 -0.54 -4.86
CA ASP A 94 -8.45 -1.41 -4.22
C ASP A 94 -7.75 -2.59 -3.55
N ILE A 95 -6.74 -3.16 -4.22
CA ILE A 95 -5.92 -4.25 -3.69
C ILE A 95 -5.14 -3.78 -2.47
N ILE A 96 -4.40 -2.66 -2.56
CA ILE A 96 -3.67 -2.09 -1.42
C ILE A 96 -4.64 -1.70 -0.31
N TYR A 97 -5.82 -1.19 -0.61
CA TYR A 97 -6.78 -0.87 0.44
C TYR A 97 -7.36 -2.13 1.12
N HIS A 98 -7.70 -3.20 0.39
CA HIS A 98 -8.37 -4.38 0.95
C HIS A 98 -7.44 -5.43 1.51
N VAL A 99 -6.48 -5.86 0.70
CA VAL A 99 -5.53 -6.93 1.06
C VAL A 99 -4.69 -6.48 2.25
N ILE A 100 -4.35 -5.20 2.31
CA ILE A 100 -3.29 -4.72 3.20
C ILE A 100 -3.86 -3.95 4.39
N ARG A 101 -4.71 -2.93 4.18
CA ARG A 101 -5.26 -2.18 5.30
C ARG A 101 -6.26 -3.02 6.11
N CYS A 102 -7.15 -3.77 5.46
CA CYS A 102 -8.11 -4.59 6.21
C CYS A 102 -7.48 -5.91 6.69
N GLY A 103 -6.66 -6.58 5.89
CA GLY A 103 -6.03 -7.86 6.28
C GLY A 103 -5.01 -7.73 7.41
N LEU A 104 -4.05 -6.80 7.32
CA LEU A 104 -2.96 -6.69 8.31
C LEU A 104 -3.31 -5.83 9.54
N VAL A 105 -4.13 -4.78 9.37
CA VAL A 105 -4.40 -3.83 10.47
C VAL A 105 -5.55 -4.28 11.38
N HIS A 106 -6.52 -5.05 10.87
CA HIS A 106 -7.71 -5.42 11.65
C HIS A 106 -7.65 -6.83 12.26
N ASP A 107 -7.04 -7.82 11.60
CA ASP A 107 -7.05 -9.20 12.11
C ASP A 107 -5.79 -9.58 12.90
N CYS A 108 -4.71 -8.78 12.87
CA CYS A 108 -3.41 -9.08 13.50
C CYS A 108 -2.82 -10.47 13.18
N ALA A 109 -3.47 -11.23 12.32
CA ALA A 109 -2.95 -12.35 11.60
C ALA A 109 -2.47 -11.76 10.27
N THR A 110 -1.20 -11.94 9.94
CA THR A 110 -0.81 -12.01 8.54
C THR A 110 -1.71 -13.06 7.92
N ASP A 111 -2.83 -12.65 7.31
CA ASP A 111 -3.57 -13.51 6.42
C ASP A 111 -2.50 -14.06 5.48
N GLN A 112 -2.32 -15.39 5.48
CA GLN A 112 -1.16 -16.05 4.87
C GLN A 112 -1.07 -15.80 3.35
N SER A 113 -1.96 -14.97 2.83
CA SER A 113 -2.18 -14.53 1.47
C SER A 113 -1.25 -13.41 0.99
N ILE A 114 -0.33 -12.82 1.77
CA ILE A 114 0.63 -11.82 1.26
C ILE A 114 2.06 -12.26 1.50
N LYS A 115 2.90 -12.19 0.46
CA LYS A 115 4.33 -12.47 0.58
C LYS A 115 5.17 -11.38 -0.08
N PHE A 116 6.07 -10.79 0.71
CA PHE A 116 7.06 -9.86 0.18
C PHE A 116 8.16 -10.60 -0.56
N ILE A 117 8.50 -10.11 -1.74
CA ILE A 117 9.53 -10.67 -2.63
C ILE A 117 10.48 -9.58 -3.14
N ASP A 118 11.64 -9.99 -3.61
CA ASP A 118 12.65 -9.08 -4.17
C ASP A 118 12.36 -8.68 -5.62
N SER A 119 11.61 -9.50 -6.36
CA SER A 119 11.30 -9.24 -7.76
C SER A 119 10.11 -8.30 -7.93
N THR A 120 10.16 -7.45 -8.97
CA THR A 120 9.06 -6.60 -9.40
C THR A 120 7.98 -7.44 -10.08
N ILE A 121 7.21 -8.20 -9.30
CA ILE A 121 6.02 -8.91 -9.78
C ILE A 121 4.80 -8.10 -9.36
N ILE A 122 3.97 -7.76 -10.34
CA ILE A 122 2.72 -7.03 -10.13
C ILE A 122 1.59 -8.02 -10.36
N GLY A 123 0.86 -8.36 -9.30
CA GLY A 123 -0.41 -9.05 -9.45
C GLY A 123 -0.34 -10.55 -9.66
N ASN A 124 0.73 -11.21 -9.21
CA ASN A 124 0.77 -12.67 -9.24
C ASN A 124 -0.01 -13.24 -8.03
N TRP A 125 -1.06 -13.99 -8.36
CA TRP A 125 -1.88 -14.74 -7.41
C TRP A 125 -1.59 -16.23 -7.61
N GLU A 126 -0.64 -16.79 -6.86
CA GLU A 126 -0.38 -18.23 -6.91
C GLU A 126 -0.89 -18.91 -5.65
N LYS A 127 -1.77 -19.91 -5.81
CA LYS A 127 -2.26 -20.74 -4.70
C LYS A 127 -2.85 -19.94 -3.52
N GLY A 128 -3.46 -18.79 -3.80
CA GLY A 128 -4.01 -17.89 -2.78
C GLY A 128 -3.01 -16.91 -2.15
N LEU A 129 -1.75 -16.92 -2.61
CA LEU A 129 -0.71 -15.97 -2.22
C LEU A 129 -0.62 -14.80 -3.20
N PHE A 130 -0.61 -13.60 -2.67
CA PHE A 130 -0.42 -12.33 -3.35
C PHE A 130 1.02 -11.86 -3.12
N PHE A 131 1.79 -11.81 -4.19
CA PHE A 131 3.17 -11.38 -4.11
C PHE A 131 3.29 -9.87 -4.29
N LEU A 132 4.02 -9.23 -3.37
CA LEU A 132 4.32 -7.81 -3.43
C LEU A 132 5.83 -7.57 -3.37
N PRO A 133 6.38 -6.66 -4.19
CA PRO A 133 7.77 -6.27 -4.05
C PRO A 133 7.98 -5.60 -2.70
N LYS A 134 9.01 -6.01 -1.96
CA LYS A 134 9.36 -5.34 -0.68
C LYS A 134 9.65 -3.86 -0.86
N SER A 135 10.18 -3.48 -2.04
CA SER A 135 10.42 -2.09 -2.42
C SER A 135 9.16 -1.22 -2.37
N LEU A 136 7.96 -1.79 -2.47
CA LEU A 136 6.69 -1.07 -2.34
C LEU A 136 6.62 -0.25 -1.05
N ILE A 137 7.16 -0.77 0.05
CA ILE A 137 7.26 -0.07 1.34
C ILE A 137 7.98 1.28 1.16
N MET A 138 9.12 1.27 0.45
CA MET A 138 9.91 2.47 0.15
C MET A 138 9.19 3.42 -0.81
N GLY A 139 8.44 2.88 -1.77
CA GLY A 139 7.60 3.67 -2.68
C GLY A 139 6.52 4.45 -1.95
N LEU A 140 5.86 3.81 -0.98
CA LEU A 140 4.84 4.44 -0.15
C LEU A 140 5.45 5.46 0.82
N ILE A 141 6.61 5.17 1.45
CA ILE A 141 7.33 6.13 2.28
C ILE A 141 7.65 7.39 1.48
N ASP A 142 8.19 7.25 0.27
CA ASP A 142 8.49 8.40 -0.59
C ASP A 142 7.26 9.18 -0.99
N ALA A 143 6.16 8.50 -1.33
CA ALA A 143 4.89 9.13 -1.64
C ALA A 143 4.37 9.99 -0.49
N ILE A 144 4.43 9.51 0.74
CA ILE A 144 4.02 10.27 1.92
C ILE A 144 4.94 11.47 2.13
N GLN A 145 6.26 11.26 2.15
CA GLN A 145 7.24 12.34 2.40
C GLN A 145 7.18 13.48 1.39
N ASN A 146 6.78 13.19 0.15
CA ASN A 146 6.74 14.19 -0.92
C ASN A 146 5.33 14.71 -1.21
N SER A 147 4.29 14.18 -0.58
CA SER A 147 2.91 14.67 -0.73
C SER A 147 2.48 15.59 0.42
N MET A 148 3.29 15.67 1.49
CA MET A 148 3.00 16.45 2.69
C MET A 148 4.03 17.56 2.90
N SER A 149 3.59 18.70 3.40
CA SER A 149 4.46 19.76 3.90
C SER A 149 5.13 19.35 5.21
N ARG A 150 6.22 20.03 5.59
CA ARG A 150 6.96 19.72 6.83
C ARG A 150 6.08 19.83 8.09
N GLU A 151 5.13 20.76 8.11
CA GLU A 151 4.21 20.99 9.23
C GLU A 151 3.19 19.85 9.38
N GLU A 152 2.81 19.19 8.29
CA GLU A 152 1.86 18.07 8.33
C GLU A 152 2.53 16.74 8.72
N LEU A 153 3.86 16.67 8.67
CA LEU A 153 4.66 15.50 9.05
C LEU A 153 4.96 15.45 10.56
N GLU A 154 5.02 16.62 11.22
CA GLU A 154 5.35 16.81 12.65
C GLU A 154 4.18 16.53 13.60
#